data_AF-A0A942D3D6-F1
#
_entry.id   AF-A0A942D3D6-F1
#
_cell.length_a   1.000
_cell.length_b   1.000
_cell.length_c   1.000
_cell.angle_alpha   90.00
_cell.angle_beta   90.00
_cell.angle_gamma   90.00
#
_symmetry.space_group_name_H-M   'P 1'
#
loop_
_entity.id
_entity.type
_entity.pdbx_description
1 polymer ?
#
loop_
_entity_poly.entity_id
_entity_poly.type
_entity_poly.pdbx_seq_one_letter_code
_entity_poly.pdbx_strand_id
1 'polypeptide(L)' 'ARELMSAAVLSGRPPAAIYRRRGGACPRCRGPISSRGQGDANRTTYWCPRCQG' A
#
# COMPACT_ATOMS: atom_id res chain seq x y z
N ALA A 1 10.05 15.51 8.49
CA ALA A 1 8.89 15.49 7.57
C ALA A 1 9.17 16.20 6.23
N ARG A 2 9.64 17.46 6.24
CA ARG A 2 9.91 18.25 5.01
C ARG A 2 10.75 17.50 3.96
N GLU A 3 11.85 16.89 4.39
CA GLU A 3 12.78 16.19 3.50
C GLU A 3 12.15 15.01 2.76
N LEU A 4 11.37 14.17 3.46
CA LEU A 4 10.64 13.04 2.84
C LEU A 4 9.63 13.54 1.80
N MET A 5 8.95 14.65 2.08
CA MET A 5 8.00 15.25 1.14
C MET A 5 8.70 15.81 -0.09
N SER A 6 9.83 16.50 0.08
CA SER A 6 10.65 17.00 -1.03
C SER A 6 11.22 15.88 -1.88
N ALA A 7 11.72 14.80 -1.26
CA ALA A 7 12.25 13.64 -1.97
C ALA A 7 11.18 12.99 -2.86
N ALA A 8 9.95 12.85 -2.37
CA ALA A 8 8.84 12.27 -3.14
C ALA A 8 8.44 13.10 -4.37
N VAL A 9 8.54 14.45 -4.28
CA VAL A 9 8.29 15.34 -5.42
C VAL A 9 9.37 15.15 -6.48
N LEU A 10 10.64 15.09 -6.07
CA LEU A 10 11.77 14.93 -6.98
C LEU A 10 11.84 13.55 -7.63
N SER A 11 11.53 12.47 -6.89
CA SER A 11 11.54 11.10 -7.41
C SER A 11 10.31 10.75 -8.23
N GLY A 12 9.27 11.59 -8.19
CA GLY A 12 7.97 11.29 -8.75
C GLY A 12 7.22 10.20 -7.97
N ARG A 13 6.03 9.85 -8.47
CA ARG A 13 5.14 8.89 -7.82
C ARG A 13 5.58 7.45 -8.10
N PRO A 14 5.94 6.65 -7.07
CA PRO A 14 6.26 5.25 -7.28
C PRO A 14 5.02 4.46 -7.73
N PRO A 15 5.20 3.36 -8.48
CA PRO A 15 4.10 2.52 -8.93
C PRO A 15 3.33 1.93 -7.74
N ALA A 16 2.02 1.75 -7.91
CA ALA A 16 1.17 1.22 -6.86
C ALA A 16 1.40 -0.28 -6.67
N ALA A 17 2.32 -0.63 -5.75
CA ALA A 17 2.81 -1.99 -5.55
C ALA A 17 1.72 -3.00 -5.11
N ILE A 18 0.68 -2.54 -4.42
CA ILE A 18 -0.37 -3.41 -3.81
C ILE A 18 -1.81 -3.00 -4.16
N TYR A 19 -2.01 -1.84 -4.78
CA TYR A 19 -3.36 -1.33 -5.08
C TYR A 19 -4.11 -2.28 -6.02
N ARG A 20 -5.35 -2.62 -5.68
CA ARG A 20 -6.20 -3.59 -6.41
C ARG A 20 -5.60 -4.99 -6.60
N ARG A 21 -4.55 -5.36 -5.86
CA ARG A 21 -3.94 -6.69 -5.91
C ARG A 21 -4.47 -7.66 -4.85
N ARG A 22 -5.74 -7.56 -4.44
CA ARG A 22 -6.35 -8.50 -3.47
C ARG A 22 -6.16 -9.93 -3.96
N GLY A 23 -5.66 -10.82 -3.09
CA GLY A 23 -5.36 -12.21 -3.44
C GLY A 23 -4.05 -12.41 -4.23
N GLY A 24 -3.39 -11.34 -4.67
CA GLY A 24 -2.06 -11.40 -5.24
C GLY A 24 -0.96 -11.54 -4.19
N ALA A 25 0.26 -11.84 -4.65
CA ALA A 25 1.43 -11.99 -3.80
C ALA A 25 2.05 -10.62 -3.45
N CYS A 26 2.34 -10.41 -2.17
CA CYS A 26 3.09 -9.27 -1.68
C CYS A 26 4.50 -9.23 -2.31
N PRO A 27 4.96 -8.09 -2.85
CA PRO A 27 6.28 -8.00 -3.48
C PRO A 27 7.44 -8.17 -2.48
N ARG A 28 7.19 -7.98 -1.18
CA ARG A 28 8.20 -8.11 -0.12
C ARG A 28 8.30 -9.54 0.42
N CYS A 29 7.18 -10.11 0.88
CA CYS A 29 7.19 -11.41 1.58
C CYS A 29 6.44 -12.53 0.84
N ARG A 30 5.92 -12.27 -0.36
CA ARG A 30 5.10 -13.19 -1.18
C ARG A 30 3.80 -13.69 -0.54
N GLY A 31 3.45 -13.21 0.66
CA GLY A 31 2.20 -13.53 1.33
C GLY A 31 0.98 -12.87 0.66
N PRO A 32 -0.24 -13.32 0.95
CA PRO A 32 -1.45 -12.78 0.33
C PRO A 32 -1.68 -11.32 0.70
N ILE A 33 -2.15 -10.53 -0.26
CA ILE A 33 -2.64 -9.16 -0.03
C ILE A 33 -4.11 -9.21 0.38
N SER A 34 -4.43 -8.58 1.51
CA SER A 34 -5.78 -8.41 2.04
C SER A 34 -6.38 -7.09 1.59
N SER A 35 -7.72 -7.01 1.59
CA SER A 35 -8.45 -5.76 1.40
C SER A 35 -9.68 -5.68 2.29
N ARG A 36 -9.93 -4.51 2.84
CA ARG A 36 -11.12 -4.15 3.63
C ARG A 36 -11.37 -2.66 3.50
N GLY A 37 -12.63 -2.27 3.60
CA GLY A 37 -12.97 -0.86 3.77
C GLY A 37 -12.59 -0.39 5.18
N GLN A 38 -12.12 0.85 5.29
CA GLN A 38 -11.71 1.47 6.55
C GLN A 38 -12.52 2.73 6.80
N GLY A 39 -12.81 2.96 8.08
CA GLY A 39 -13.56 4.12 8.56
C GLY A 39 -15.00 4.16 8.06
N ASP A 40 -15.70 5.21 8.44
CA ASP A 40 -17.13 5.35 8.16
C ASP A 40 -17.43 5.51 6.66
N ALA A 41 -16.48 6.08 5.92
CA ALA A 41 -16.55 6.20 4.46
C ALA A 41 -16.18 4.90 3.71
N ASN A 42 -15.89 3.80 4.43
CA ASN A 42 -15.60 2.48 3.90
C ASN A 42 -14.55 2.46 2.77
N ARG A 43 -13.52 3.32 2.87
CA ARG A 43 -12.50 3.42 1.82
C ARG A 43 -11.72 2.11 1.74
N THR A 44 -11.79 1.42 0.61
CA THR A 44 -11.08 0.15 0.41
C THR A 44 -9.57 0.37 0.50
N THR A 45 -8.98 -0.21 1.53
CA THR A 45 -7.53 -0.33 1.68
C THR A 45 -7.07 -1.71 1.24
N TYR A 46 -5.86 -1.77 0.70
CA TYR A 46 -5.14 -3.01 0.39
C TYR A 46 -3.87 -3.01 1.23
N TRP A 47 -3.58 -4.11 1.93
CA TRP A 47 -2.36 -4.25 2.74
C TRP A 47 -1.89 -5.71 2.76
N CYS A 48 -0.62 -5.91 3.07
CA CYS A 48 -0.11 -7.25 3.40
C CYS A 48 -0.09 -7.40 4.93
N PRO A 49 -0.85 -8.37 5.51
CA PRO A 49 -0.95 -8.52 6.96
C PRO A 49 0.38 -8.93 7.61
N ARG A 50 1.30 -9.54 6.85
CA ARG A 50 2.63 -9.89 7.34
C ARG A 50 3.61 -8.72 7.34
N CYS A 51 3.38 -7.72 6.50
CA CYS A 51 4.35 -6.66 6.25
C CYS A 51 3.96 -5.29 6.81
N GLN A 52 2.66 -5.07 6.98
CA GLN A 52 2.05 -3.80 7.40
C GLN A 52 1.11 -4.02 8.60
N GLY A 53 1.30 -5.14 9.31
CA GLY A 53 0.71 -5.41 10.62
C GLY A 53 1.69 -5.05 11.73
#